data_AF-A0A537XR91-F1
#
_entry.id   AF-A0A537XR91-F1
#
_cell.length_a   1.000
_cell.length_b   1.000
_cell.length_c   1.000
_cell.angle_alpha   90.00
_cell.angle_beta   90.00
_cell.angle_gamma   90.00
#
_symmetry.space_group_name_H-M   'P 1'
#
loop_
_entity.id
_entity.type
_entity.pdbx_description
1 polymer ?
#
loop_
_entity_poly.entity_id
_entity_poly.type
_entity_poly.pdbx_seq_one_letter_code
_entity_poly.pdbx_strand_id
1 'polypeptide(L)' 'MLRERSVVYYPEELSLLGHVLDQVIKSLPAAMRTPYNRTEIARNILACAATGERDPIELELAATIDLKVSTAA' A
#
# COMPACT_ATOMS: atom_id res chain seq x y z
N MET A 1 10.19 17.74 3.15
CA MET A 1 9.88 18.20 1.79
C MET A 1 9.77 16.98 0.89
N LEU A 2 8.57 16.59 0.47
CA LEU A 2 8.40 15.60 -0.58
C LEU A 2 8.85 16.29 -1.87
N ARG A 3 10.12 16.11 -2.24
CA ARG A 3 10.56 16.43 -3.59
C ARG A 3 9.67 15.60 -4.50
N GLU A 4 8.86 16.23 -5.34
CA GLU A 4 8.03 15.54 -6.34
C GLU A 4 8.97 14.73 -7.24
N ARG A 5 9.26 13.49 -6.84
CA ARG A 5 9.94 12.51 -7.66
C ARG A 5 8.86 11.99 -8.60
N SER A 6 8.89 12.45 -9.85
CA SER A 6 8.17 11.77 -10.91
C SER A 6 8.81 10.39 -11.09
N VAL A 7 8.10 9.36 -10.61
CA VAL A 7 8.46 7.96 -10.85
C VAL A 7 7.58 7.46 -11.97
N VAL A 8 8.19 6.88 -13.00
CA VAL A 8 7.47 6.19 -14.07
C VAL A 8 7.40 4.73 -13.68
N TYR A 9 6.18 4.18 -13.66
CA TYR A 9 5.95 2.77 -13.40
C TYR A 9 5.68 2.04 -14.71
N TYR A 10 6.36 0.92 -14.91
CA TYR A 10 6.08 0.00 -16.02
C TYR A 10 4.79 -0.81 -15.75
N PRO A 11 4.16 -1.42 -16.77
CA PRO A 11 2.96 -2.22 -16.59
C PRO A 11 3.11 -3.37 -15.57
N GLU A 12 4.26 -4.03 -15.55
CA GLU A 12 4.57 -5.13 -14.63
C GLU A 12 4.64 -4.64 -13.18
N GLU A 13 5.21 -3.45 -13.02
CA GLU A 13 5.31 -2.77 -11.74
C GLU A 13 3.94 -2.33 -11.21
N LEU A 14 3.10 -1.75 -12.06
CA LEU A 14 1.72 -1.42 -11.70
C LEU A 14 0.90 -2.67 -11.34
N SER A 15 1.14 -3.78 -12.04
CA SER A 15 0.50 -5.07 -11.76
C SER A 15 0.90 -5.60 -10.38
N LEU A 16 2.19 -5.53 -10.04
CA LEU A 16 2.70 -5.86 -8.71
C LEU A 16 2.04 -4.99 -7.63
N LEU A 17 2.06 -3.67 -7.79
CA LEU A 17 1.51 -2.74 -6.79
C LEU A 17 0.01 -2.95 -6.60
N GLY A 18 -0.73 -3.21 -7.69
CA GLY A 18 -2.15 -3.56 -7.63
C GLY A 18 -2.41 -4.88 -6.92
N HIS A 19 -1.57 -5.89 -7.16
CA HIS A 19 -1.67 -7.19 -6.47
C HIS A 19 -1.48 -7.05 -4.96
N VAL A 20 -0.43 -6.33 -4.54
CA VAL A 20 -0.15 -6.04 -3.13
C VAL A 20 -1.33 -5.31 -2.49
N LEU A 21 -1.86 -4.27 -3.14
CA LEU A 21 -3.03 -3.53 -2.66
C LEU A 21 -4.24 -4.46 -2.43
N ASP A 22 -4.55 -5.32 -3.39
CA ASP A 22 -5.67 -6.27 -3.29
C ASP A 22 -5.45 -7.29 -2.16
N GLN A 23 -4.23 -7.78 -1.99
CA GLN A 23 -3.88 -8.72 -0.92
C GLN A 23 -4.05 -8.10 0.45
N VAL A 24 -3.50 -6.90 0.66
CA VAL A 24 -3.63 -6.17 1.93
C VAL A 24 -5.10 -5.87 2.24
N ILE A 25 -5.89 -5.44 1.26
CA ILE A 25 -7.31 -5.16 1.50
C ILE A 25 -8.10 -6.45 1.83
N LYS A 26 -7.76 -7.57 1.20
CA LYS A 26 -8.39 -8.88 1.48
C LYS A 26 -8.03 -9.40 2.87
N SER A 27 -6.84 -9.10 3.39
CA SER A 27 -6.44 -9.52 4.73
C SER A 27 -7.09 -8.69 5.84
N LEU A 28 -7.58 -7.48 5.54
CA LEU A 28 -8.23 -6.63 6.53
C LEU A 28 -9.59 -7.16 7.00
N PRO A 29 -9.98 -6.90 8.26
CA PRO A 29 -11.35 -7.07 8.73
C PRO A 29 -12.35 -6.25 7.91
N ALA A 30 -13.56 -6.75 7.71
CA ALA A 30 -14.58 -6.08 6.88
C ALA A 30 -14.86 -4.63 7.30
N ALA A 31 -14.89 -4.35 8.62
CA ALA A 31 -15.07 -3.01 9.18
C ALA A 31 -13.96 -2.02 8.79
N MET A 32 -12.76 -2.52 8.45
CA MET A 32 -11.61 -1.72 8.07
C MET A 32 -11.43 -1.60 6.55
N ARG A 33 -12.26 -2.26 5.72
CA ARG A 33 -12.19 -2.18 4.25
C ARG A 33 -12.90 -0.92 3.71
N THR A 34 -12.73 0.20 4.38
CA THR A 34 -13.36 1.47 4.01
C THR A 34 -12.61 2.12 2.84
N PRO A 35 -13.28 2.97 2.03
CA PRO A 35 -12.60 3.71 0.96
C PRO A 35 -11.42 4.57 1.45
N TYR A 36 -11.54 5.12 2.67
CA TYR A 36 -10.47 5.87 3.33
C TYR A 36 -9.24 4.99 3.56
N ASN A 37 -9.41 3.84 4.23
CA ASN A 37 -8.31 2.91 4.49
C ASN A 37 -7.68 2.39 3.20
N ARG A 38 -8.48 2.08 2.17
CA ARG A 38 -7.95 1.68 0.84
C ARG A 38 -7.04 2.76 0.24
N THR A 39 -7.40 4.03 0.40
CA THR A 39 -6.62 5.16 -0.11
C THR A 39 -5.31 5.32 0.65
N GLU A 40 -5.34 5.22 1.98
CA GLU A 40 -4.11 5.30 2.80
C GLU A 40 -3.15 4.14 2.50
N ILE A 41 -3.67 2.91 2.37
CA ILE A 41 -2.88 1.73 1.98
C ILE A 41 -2.21 1.96 0.62
N ALA A 42 -2.96 2.42 -0.39
CA ALA A 42 -2.41 2.71 -1.70
C ALA A 42 -1.34 3.82 -1.65
N ARG A 43 -1.56 4.87 -0.86
CA ARG A 43 -0.60 5.96 -0.64
C ARG A 43 0.72 5.43 -0.05
N ASN A 44 0.62 4.56 0.96
CA ASN A 44 1.79 3.98 1.63
C ASN A 44 2.58 3.07 0.69
N ILE A 45 1.90 2.22 -0.08
CA ILE A 45 2.52 1.37 -1.11
C ILE A 45 3.28 2.23 -2.13
N LEU A 46 2.65 3.29 -2.66
CA LEU A 46 3.29 4.17 -3.65
C LEU A 46 4.45 4.98 -3.06
N ALA A 47 4.36 5.41 -1.80
CA ALA A 47 5.45 6.09 -1.12
C ALA A 47 6.67 5.17 -0.93
N CYS A 48 6.44 3.91 -0.57
CA CYS A 48 7.47 2.88 -0.48
C CYS A 48 8.09 2.59 -1.86
N ALA A 49 7.26 2.32 -2.87
CA ALA A 49 7.70 2.04 -4.24
C ALA A 49 8.50 3.21 -4.86
N ALA A 50 8.17 4.45 -4.50
CA ALA A 50 8.90 5.64 -4.96
C ALA A 50 10.36 5.73 -4.43
N THR A 51 10.72 4.88 -3.46
CA THR A 51 12.11 4.72 -3.00
C THR A 51 12.92 3.76 -3.88
N GLY A 52 12.26 3.00 -4.75
CA GLY A 52 12.85 1.92 -5.54
C GLY A 52 12.47 0.52 -5.07
N GLU A 53 11.73 0.40 -3.96
CA GLU A 53 11.29 -0.89 -3.41
C GLU A 53 10.32 -1.63 -4.34
N ARG A 54 10.54 -2.94 -4.51
CA ARG A 54 9.76 -3.85 -5.36
C ARG A 54 9.53 -5.22 -4.72
N ASP A 55 10.04 -5.46 -3.53
CA ASP A 55 9.76 -6.66 -2.78
C ASP A 55 8.30 -6.63 -2.29
N PRO A 56 7.48 -7.65 -2.62
CA PRO A 56 6.07 -7.68 -2.22
C PRO A 56 5.89 -7.64 -0.69
N ILE A 57 6.78 -8.26 0.07
CA ILE A 57 6.69 -8.35 1.53
C ILE A 57 6.95 -6.98 2.14
N GLU A 58 8.00 -6.28 1.71
CA GLU A 58 8.30 -4.92 2.18
C GLU A 58 7.17 -3.95 1.82
N LEU A 59 6.58 -4.08 0.63
CA LEU A 59 5.43 -3.28 0.20
C LEU A 59 4.19 -3.56 1.06
N GLU A 60 3.90 -4.81 1.40
CA GLU A 60 2.80 -5.19 2.30
C GLU A 60 2.99 -4.66 3.73
N LEU A 61 4.21 -4.75 4.26
CA LEU A 61 4.56 -4.20 5.57
C LEU A 61 4.35 -2.68 5.56
N ALA A 62 4.90 -1.98 4.57
CA ALA A 62 4.75 -0.53 4.43
C ALA A 62 3.28 -0.11 4.32
N ALA A 63 2.46 -0.90 3.63
CA ALA A 63 1.04 -0.62 3.43
C ALA A 63 0.25 -0.53 4.75
N THR A 64 0.71 -1.20 5.82
CA THR A 64 -0.04 -1.37 7.08
C THR A 64 0.48 -0.53 8.25
N ILE A 65 1.60 0.19 8.10
CA ILE A 65 2.30 0.92 9.18
C ILE A 65 1.42 1.91 9.96
N ASP A 66 0.52 2.63 9.28
CA ASP A 66 -0.33 3.68 9.89
C ASP A 66 -1.81 3.32 9.95
N LEU A 67 -2.17 2.09 9.58
CA LEU A 67 -3.55 1.66 9.68
C LEU A 67 -3.86 1.56 11.17
N LYS A 68 -4.62 2.51 11.72
CA LYS A 68 -5.01 2.54 13.13
C LYS A 68 -5.57 1.17 13.48
N VAL A 69 -4.75 0.31 14.08
CA VAL A 69 -5.10 -1.05 14.45
C VAL A 69 -6.09 -0.88 15.59
N SER A 70 -7.36 -0.71 15.25
CA SER A 70 -8.44 -1.13 16.11
C SER A 70 -8.48 -2.64 15.99
N THR A 71 -7.56 -3.30 16.70
CA THR A 71 -7.75 -4.67 17.17
C THR A 71 -9.07 -4.66 17.95
N ALA A 72 -10.16 -4.94 17.26
CA ALA A 72 -11.36 -5.46 17.89
C ALA A 72 -11.01 -6.88 18.34
N ALA A 73 -11.11 -7.07 19.64
CA ALA A 73 -10.80 -8.28 20.40
C ALA A 73 -11.52 -9.53 19.89
#